data_AF-A0A023GGV0-F1
#
_entry.id   AF-A0A023GGV0-F1
#
_cell.length_a   1.000
_cell.length_b   1.000
_cell.length_c   1.000
_cell.angle_alpha   90.00
_cell.angle_beta   90.00
_cell.angle_gamma   90.00
#
_symmetry.space_group_name_H-M   'P 1'
#
loop_
_entity.id
_entity.type
_entity.pdbx_description
1 polymer ?
#
loop_
_entity_poly.entity_id
_entity_poly.type
_entity_poly.pdbx_seq_one_letter_code
_entity_poly.pdbx_strand_id
1 'polypeptide(L)'
;QAQRETPKALRLWERQGQRKVVLRASTEDEMLSLAGVARSHGLITSLVRDAGRTQLAPGTRTVLGVGPAPEQLVDAVTGHLKLY
;
A
#
# COMPACT_ATOMS: atom_id res chain seq x y z
N GLN A 1 -2.59 12.02 0.00
CA GLN A 1 -3.35 11.36 1.08
C GLN A 1 -2.58 11.43 2.40
N ALA A 2 -1.41 10.77 2.54
CA ALA A 2 -0.65 10.74 3.82
C ALA A 2 -0.27 12.11 4.41
N GLN A 3 0.12 13.08 3.57
CA GLN A 3 0.46 14.43 4.04
C GLN A 3 -0.73 15.15 4.72
N ARG A 4 -1.96 14.80 4.34
CA ARG A 4 -3.18 15.42 4.91
C ARG A 4 -3.71 14.61 6.10
N GLU A 5 -3.68 13.28 6.01
CA GLU A 5 -4.30 12.38 6.99
C GLU A 5 -3.36 11.99 8.14
N THR A 6 -2.08 11.73 7.85
CA THR A 6 -1.09 11.25 8.85
C THR A 6 0.24 12.02 8.77
N PRO A 7 0.24 13.37 8.83
CA PRO A 7 1.44 14.18 8.60
C PRO A 7 2.59 13.91 9.58
N LYS A 8 2.29 13.48 10.81
CA LYS A 8 3.32 13.10 11.80
C LYS A 8 4.00 11.78 11.42
N ALA A 9 3.22 10.76 11.05
CA ALA A 9 3.74 9.46 10.62
C ALA A 9 4.56 9.60 9.33
N LEU A 10 4.09 10.41 8.39
CA LEU A 10 4.82 10.72 7.16
C LEU A 10 6.19 11.33 7.46
N ARG A 11 6.26 12.38 8.28
CA ARG A 11 7.54 13.02 8.64
C ARG A 11 8.50 12.08 9.37
N LEU A 12 8.00 11.21 10.24
CA LEU A 12 8.84 10.23 10.93
C LEU A 12 9.45 9.23 9.92
N TRP A 13 8.60 8.69 9.04
CA TRP A 13 9.03 7.77 7.99
C TRP A 13 10.05 8.41 7.05
N GLU A 14 9.85 9.67 6.64
CA GLU A 14 10.81 10.43 5.84
C GLU A 14 12.16 10.59 6.54
N ARG A 15 12.16 10.93 7.84
CA ARG A 15 13.38 11.03 8.66
C ARG A 15 14.11 9.70 8.85
N GLN A 16 13.40 8.59 8.75
CA GLN A 16 13.94 7.23 8.83
C GLN A 16 14.36 6.66 7.47
N GLY A 17 14.52 7.52 6.45
CA GLY A 17 14.98 7.08 5.13
C GLY A 17 13.89 6.45 4.28
N GLN A 18 12.60 6.66 4.63
CA GLN A 18 11.44 6.36 3.81
C GLN A 18 11.44 4.93 3.23
N ARG A 19 11.69 3.93 4.08
CA ARG A 19 11.77 2.50 3.71
C ARG A 19 10.50 2.04 2.98
N LYS A 20 10.69 1.29 1.89
CA LYS A 20 9.63 0.69 1.08
C LYS A 20 9.98 -0.78 0.86
N VAL A 21 8.99 -1.66 0.98
CA VAL A 21 9.10 -3.10 0.66
C VAL A 21 8.07 -3.39 -0.40
N VAL A 22 8.50 -4.06 -1.48
CA VAL A 22 7.63 -4.44 -2.59
C VAL A 22 7.29 -5.91 -2.46
N LEU A 23 6.00 -6.20 -2.38
CA LEU A 23 5.44 -7.53 -2.19
C LEU A 23 4.54 -7.85 -3.38
N ARG A 24 4.37 -9.15 -3.65
CA ARG A 24 3.51 -9.63 -4.74
C ARG A 24 2.15 -10.05 -4.20
N ALA A 25 1.10 -9.42 -4.68
CA ALA A 25 -0.26 -9.95 -4.68
C ALA A 25 -0.50 -10.74 -5.98
N SER A 26 -1.28 -11.81 -5.90
CA SER A 26 -1.56 -12.72 -7.00
C SER A 26 -2.69 -12.22 -7.90
N THR A 27 -3.63 -11.42 -7.36
CA THR A 27 -4.81 -10.94 -8.09
C THR A 27 -5.20 -9.51 -7.69
N GLU A 28 -6.02 -8.87 -8.53
CA GLU A 28 -6.63 -7.58 -8.20
C GLU A 28 -7.55 -7.68 -6.97
N ASP A 29 -8.38 -8.72 -6.89
CA ASP A 29 -9.31 -8.93 -5.76
C ASP A 29 -8.58 -9.11 -4.42
N GLU A 30 -7.43 -9.77 -4.43
CA GLU A 30 -6.56 -9.87 -3.25
C GLU A 30 -6.06 -8.48 -2.83
N MET A 31 -5.60 -7.64 -3.77
CA MET A 31 -5.22 -6.25 -3.46
C MET A 31 -6.39 -5.45 -2.89
N LEU A 32 -7.61 -5.67 -3.36
CA LEU A 32 -8.80 -4.97 -2.82
C LEU A 32 -9.16 -5.43 -1.42
N SER A 33 -9.03 -6.73 -1.17
CA SER A 33 -9.24 -7.31 0.15
C SER A 33 -8.21 -6.77 1.14
N LEU A 34 -6.93 -6.75 0.76
CA LEU A 34 -5.84 -6.16 1.56
C LEU A 34 -6.07 -4.67 1.84
N ALA A 35 -6.55 -3.91 0.85
CA ALA A 35 -6.88 -2.50 1.06
C ALA A 35 -8.02 -2.32 2.09
N GLY A 36 -9.02 -3.20 2.06
CA GLY A 36 -10.10 -3.22 3.05
C GLY A 36 -9.60 -3.50 4.46
N VAL A 37 -8.79 -4.54 4.62
CA VAL A 37 -8.17 -4.91 5.90
C VAL A 37 -7.26 -3.80 6.42
N ALA A 38 -6.40 -3.23 5.58
CA ALA A 38 -5.56 -2.10 5.98
C ALA A 38 -6.38 -0.92 6.52
N ARG A 39 -7.47 -0.56 5.84
CA ARG A 39 -8.36 0.52 6.30
C ARG A 39 -9.06 0.19 7.62
N SER A 40 -9.47 -1.07 7.84
CA SER A 40 -10.07 -1.47 9.12
C SER A 40 -9.07 -1.42 10.28
N HIS A 41 -7.78 -1.54 10.00
CA HIS A 41 -6.68 -1.32 10.95
C HIS A 41 -6.29 0.17 11.09
N GLY A 42 -7.01 1.09 10.45
CA GLY A 42 -6.72 2.53 10.48
C GLY A 42 -5.49 2.92 9.66
N LEU A 43 -5.00 2.04 8.77
CA LEU A 43 -3.88 2.32 7.90
C LEU A 43 -4.34 3.11 6.68
N ILE A 44 -3.52 4.09 6.31
CA ILE A 44 -3.71 4.80 5.06
C ILE A 44 -3.31 3.89 3.88
N THR A 45 -4.13 3.92 2.84
CA THR A 45 -3.93 3.10 1.63
C THR A 45 -4.06 3.94 0.37
N SER A 46 -3.29 3.60 -0.66
CA SER A 46 -3.42 4.20 -1.99
C SER A 46 -3.51 3.10 -3.05
N LEU A 47 -4.58 3.08 -3.84
CA LEU A 47 -4.71 2.17 -4.98
C LEU A 47 -4.34 2.91 -6.27
N VAL A 48 -3.32 2.41 -6.96
CA VAL A 48 -2.88 2.94 -8.25
C VAL A 48 -3.57 2.17 -9.37
N ARG A 49 -4.16 2.91 -10.30
CA ARG A 49 -4.73 2.35 -11.53
C ARG A 49 -3.80 2.64 -12.69
N ASP A 50 -3.62 1.67 -13.56
CA ASP A 50 -2.91 1.89 -14.80
C ASP A 50 -3.68 2.88 -15.67
N ALA A 51 -2.97 3.86 -16.20
CA ALA A 51 -3.55 4.90 -17.04
C ALA A 51 -3.81 4.43 -18.48
N GLY A 52 -3.64 3.13 -18.79
CA GLY A 52 -3.74 2.59 -20.14
C GLY A 52 -2.52 2.93 -21.01
N ARG A 53 -1.38 3.24 -20.39
CA ARG A 53 -0.10 3.49 -21.08
C ARG A 53 0.83 2.28 -21.04
N THR A 54 0.35 1.18 -20.46
CA THR A 54 1.06 -0.10 -20.39
C THR A 54 0.33 -1.14 -21.22
N GLN A 55 0.87 -2.37 -21.25
CA GLN A 55 0.26 -3.51 -21.93
C GLN A 55 -0.97 -4.07 -21.19
N LEU A 56 -1.31 -3.52 -20.02
CA LEU A 56 -2.51 -3.90 -19.27
C LEU A 56 -3.74 -3.16 -19.78
N ALA A 57 -4.91 -3.74 -19.52
CA ALA A 57 -6.17 -3.07 -19.84
C ALA A 57 -6.25 -1.73 -19.07
N PRO A 58 -6.67 -0.63 -19.73
CA PRO A 58 -6.85 0.65 -19.06
C PRO A 58 -7.77 0.53 -17.85
N GLY A 59 -7.36 1.12 -16.72
CA GLY A 59 -8.15 1.14 -15.49
C GLY A 59 -7.92 -0.04 -14.55
N THR A 60 -7.12 -1.06 -14.94
CA THR A 60 -6.68 -2.13 -14.04
C THR A 60 -5.93 -1.56 -12.83
N ARG A 61 -6.24 -2.04 -11.62
CA ARG A 61 -5.50 -1.65 -10.41
C ARG A 61 -4.22 -2.48 -10.35
N THR A 62 -3.08 -1.80 -10.34
CA THR A 62 -1.77 -2.45 -10.47
C THR A 62 -0.98 -2.47 -9.17
N VAL A 63 -1.20 -1.51 -8.28
CA VAL A 63 -0.45 -1.38 -7.03
C VAL A 63 -1.36 -0.93 -5.89
N LEU A 64 -1.17 -1.55 -4.73
CA LEU A 64 -1.64 -1.06 -3.44
C LEU A 64 -0.46 -0.55 -2.62
N GLY A 65 -0.49 0.72 -2.22
CA GLY A 65 0.38 1.27 -1.18
C GLY A 65 -0.31 1.17 0.19
N VAL A 66 0.41 0.70 1.20
CA VAL A 66 -0.03 0.64 2.61
C VAL A 66 0.95 1.43 3.47
N GLY A 67 0.45 2.35 4.30
CA GLY A 67 1.26 3.21 5.15
C GLY A 67 1.61 4.58 4.52
N PRO A 68 2.50 5.36 5.16
CA PRO A 68 3.44 4.96 6.21
C PRO A 68 2.78 4.71 7.58
N ALA A 69 3.25 3.67 8.28
CA ALA A 69 2.80 3.25 9.61
C ALA A 69 3.88 2.39 10.30
N PRO A 70 3.77 2.12 11.62
CA PRO A 70 4.62 1.13 12.29
C PRO A 70 4.65 -0.21 11.56
N GLU A 71 5.84 -0.82 11.49
CA GLU A 71 6.09 -2.08 10.78
C GLU A 71 5.13 -3.18 11.20
N GLN A 72 4.90 -3.34 12.50
CA GLN A 72 4.01 -4.36 13.05
C GLN A 72 2.56 -4.23 12.53
N LEU A 73 2.09 -3.01 12.29
CA LEU A 73 0.74 -2.79 11.76
C LEU A 73 0.68 -3.06 10.25
N VAL A 74 1.74 -2.71 9.51
CA VAL A 74 1.83 -3.03 8.08
C VAL A 74 1.92 -4.54 7.88
N ASP A 75 2.76 -5.23 8.66
CA ASP A 75 2.95 -6.68 8.58
C ASP A 75 1.72 -7.48 8.99
N ALA A 76 0.88 -6.95 9.90
CA ALA A 76 -0.41 -7.56 10.21
C ALA A 76 -1.31 -7.69 8.96
N VAL A 77 -1.11 -6.85 7.95
CA VAL A 77 -1.84 -6.90 6.68
C VAL A 77 -1.04 -7.62 5.59
N THR A 78 0.26 -7.35 5.48
CA THR A 78 1.06 -7.76 4.31
C THR A 78 2.11 -8.83 4.59
N GLY A 79 2.35 -9.21 5.85
CA GLY A 79 3.46 -10.08 6.25
C GLY A 79 3.41 -11.51 5.71
N HIS A 80 2.25 -11.95 5.22
CA HIS A 80 2.06 -13.25 4.56
C HIS A 80 2.37 -13.22 3.05
N LEU A 81 2.53 -12.04 2.45
CA LEU A 81 2.84 -11.88 1.04
C LEU A 81 4.31 -12.17 0.78
N LYS A 82 4.61 -12.65 -0.43
CA LYS A 82 5.98 -12.92 -0.86
C LYS A 82 6.64 -11.66 -1.39
N LEU A 83 7.96 -11.56 -1.21
CA LEU A 83 8.78 -10.56 -1.88
C LEU A 83 8.62 -10.67 -3.40
N TYR A 84 8.53 -9.52 -4.07
CA TYR A 84 8.42 -9.43 -5.53
C TYR A 84 9.74 -9.77 -6.22
#